data_AF-A0A7L1VM50-F1
#
_entry.id   AF-A0A7L1VM50-F1
#
_cell.length_a   1.000
_cell.length_b   1.000
_cell.length_c   1.000
_cell.angle_alpha   90.00
_cell.angle_beta   90.00
_cell.angle_gamma   90.00
#
_symmetry.space_group_name_H-M   'P 1'
#
loop_
_entity.id
_entity.type
_entity.pdbx_description
1 polymer ?
#
loop_
_entity_poly.entity_id
_entity_poly.type
_entity_poly.pdbx_seq_one_letter_code
_entity_poly.pdbx_strand_id
1 'polypeptide(L)'
;GHRRDDLLVGAPLYMARRSDGQRSELGRLYLYLGRGQQPLAGPPQTLTGTHPYGRFAAAIASLGDLDKDGFGELGWELTSLPCADVAVGAPQGGDGGSGQVFIFRGQSEGLAPVPTQRLNSPFPGPAAFGFALRGATDLDGNGYADLLVGAYGADRVAVYRGLPVVVAQTQLSVPDGLNPEILDCVLPDSSVRVSW
;
A
#
# COMPACT_ATOMS: atom_id res chain seq x y z
N GLY A 1 -5.78 12.11 -6.14
CA GLY A 1 -6.70 13.03 -5.43
C GLY A 1 -7.12 14.32 -6.14
N HIS A 2 -6.42 14.85 -7.16
CA HIS A 2 -6.64 16.22 -7.67
C HIS A 2 -7.34 16.35 -9.05
N ARG A 3 -8.11 15.36 -9.51
CA ARG A 3 -8.76 15.33 -10.85
C ARG A 3 -7.79 15.41 -12.03
N ARG A 4 -6.53 15.01 -11.83
CA ARG A 4 -5.50 14.99 -12.86
C ARG A 4 -4.75 13.68 -12.76
N ASP A 5 -4.32 13.19 -13.91
CA ASP A 5 -3.49 12.00 -13.99
C ASP A 5 -2.07 12.37 -13.57
N ASP A 6 -1.50 11.53 -12.71
CA ASP A 6 -0.10 11.58 -12.32
C ASP A 6 0.71 10.61 -13.20
N LEU A 7 2.00 10.90 -13.42
CA LEU A 7 2.87 10.08 -14.26
C LEU A 7 3.81 9.23 -13.40
N LEU A 8 3.82 7.92 -13.66
CA LEU A 8 4.77 6.98 -13.07
C LEU A 8 5.76 6.50 -14.12
N VAL A 9 7.05 6.52 -13.78
CA VAL A 9 8.14 6.05 -14.64
C VAL A 9 9.00 5.04 -13.89
N GLY A 10 9.15 3.86 -14.47
CA GLY A 10 10.04 2.81 -13.97
C GLY A 10 11.43 2.90 -14.59
N ALA A 11 12.46 2.79 -13.75
CA ALA A 11 13.86 2.67 -14.15
C ALA A 11 14.46 1.42 -13.48
N PRO A 12 14.13 0.21 -13.95
CA PRO A 12 14.53 -1.05 -13.30
C PRO A 12 16.03 -1.27 -13.22
N LEU A 13 16.81 -0.68 -14.12
CA LEU A 13 18.28 -0.78 -14.14
C LEU A 13 18.97 0.36 -13.36
N TYR A 14 18.21 1.15 -12.59
CA TYR A 14 18.78 2.25 -11.81
C TYR A 14 19.77 1.72 -10.77
N MET A 15 20.98 2.28 -10.77
CA MET A 15 22.02 1.98 -9.79
C MET A 15 22.01 2.98 -8.65
N ALA A 16 21.93 2.49 -7.42
CA ALA A 16 22.07 3.31 -6.21
C ALA A 16 23.33 2.92 -5.44
N ARG A 17 23.87 3.87 -4.67
CA ARG A 17 24.91 3.57 -3.67
C ARG A 17 24.25 2.94 -2.43
N ARG A 18 24.79 1.81 -1.99
CA ARG A 18 24.43 1.15 -0.74
C ARG A 18 25.20 1.77 0.43
N SER A 19 24.83 1.42 1.65
CA SER A 19 25.48 1.88 2.88
C SER A 19 26.95 1.45 2.98
N ASP A 20 27.34 0.37 2.31
CA ASP A 20 28.71 -0.13 2.16
C ASP A 20 29.56 0.67 1.13
N GLY A 21 28.96 1.69 0.49
CA GLY A 21 29.61 2.52 -0.52
C GLY A 21 29.63 1.92 -1.93
N GLN A 22 29.27 0.64 -2.10
CA GLN A 22 29.20 0.00 -3.40
C GLN A 22 27.94 0.44 -4.18
N ARG A 23 28.04 0.43 -5.51
CA ARG A 23 26.89 0.63 -6.38
C ARG A 23 26.24 -0.71 -6.67
N SER A 24 24.92 -0.76 -6.57
CA SER A 24 24.13 -1.93 -6.93
C SER A 24 22.93 -1.50 -7.75
N GLU A 25 22.57 -2.32 -8.74
CA GLU A 25 21.30 -2.18 -9.44
C GLU A 25 20.18 -2.46 -8.45
N LEU A 26 19.35 -1.46 -8.16
CA LEU A 26 18.21 -1.60 -7.24
C LEU A 26 16.87 -1.36 -7.93
N GLY A 27 16.89 -0.65 -9.06
CA GLY A 27 15.68 -0.15 -9.70
C GLY A 27 15.06 1.03 -8.96
N ARG A 28 14.33 1.87 -9.68
CA ARG A 28 13.68 3.07 -9.14
C ARG A 28 12.35 3.35 -9.83
N LEU A 29 11.37 3.75 -9.03
CA LEU A 29 10.12 4.35 -9.47
C LEU A 29 10.21 5.86 -9.29
N TYR A 30 9.76 6.60 -10.29
CA TYR A 30 9.57 8.05 -10.24
C TYR A 30 8.09 8.37 -10.36
N LEU A 31 7.58 9.21 -9.47
CA LEU A 31 6.22 9.75 -9.52
C LEU A 31 6.30 11.25 -9.76
N TYR A 32 5.67 11.70 -10.85
CA TYR A 32 5.48 13.10 -11.17
C TYR A 32 4.02 13.44 -10.95
N LEU A 33 3.77 14.28 -9.93
CA LEU A 33 2.43 14.74 -9.60
C LEU A 33 1.97 15.80 -10.59
N GLY A 34 0.80 15.60 -11.18
CA GLY A 34 0.18 16.54 -12.10
C GLY A 34 -0.28 17.82 -11.40
N ARG A 35 0.66 18.72 -11.09
CA ARG A 35 0.36 20.00 -10.41
C ARG A 35 0.17 21.14 -11.43
N GLY A 36 -1.03 21.70 -11.48
CA GLY A 36 -1.31 22.93 -12.23
C GLY A 36 -1.12 22.82 -13.76
N GLN A 37 -0.76 23.93 -14.41
CA GLN A 37 -0.57 24.02 -15.87
C GLN A 37 0.77 23.40 -16.33
N GLN A 38 1.67 23.04 -15.42
CA GLN A 38 2.96 22.40 -15.72
C GLN A 38 3.11 21.09 -14.90
N PRO A 39 2.52 19.98 -15.38
CA PRO A 39 2.39 18.72 -14.65
C PRO A 39 3.72 18.05 -14.23
N LEU A 40 4.87 18.54 -14.72
CA LEU A 40 6.19 17.94 -14.54
C LEU A 40 7.24 18.92 -13.97
N ALA A 41 6.82 20.10 -13.49
CA ALA A 41 7.74 21.15 -13.05
C ALA A 41 8.39 20.90 -11.68
N GLY A 42 7.75 20.10 -10.82
CA GLY A 42 8.27 19.76 -9.49
C GLY A 42 9.22 18.56 -9.52
N PRO A 43 10.13 18.42 -8.53
CA PRO A 43 10.94 17.22 -8.39
C PRO A 43 10.03 15.99 -8.18
N PRO A 44 10.32 14.85 -8.83
CA PRO A 44 9.52 13.65 -8.64
C PRO A 44 9.72 13.06 -7.25
N GLN A 45 8.67 12.46 -6.69
CA GLN A 45 8.85 11.50 -5.61
C GLN A 45 9.57 10.27 -6.17
N THR A 46 10.52 9.70 -5.42
CA THR A 46 11.24 8.50 -5.85
C THR A 46 11.15 7.39 -4.82
N LEU A 47 10.91 6.17 -5.30
CA LEU A 47 10.95 4.94 -4.51
C LEU A 47 12.02 4.03 -5.10
N THR A 48 12.95 3.54 -4.29
CA THR A 48 14.08 2.72 -4.75
C THR A 48 13.91 1.30 -4.24
N GLY A 49 14.18 0.30 -5.10
CA GLY A 49 14.14 -1.09 -4.69
C GLY A 49 15.16 -1.41 -3.61
N THR A 50 14.92 -2.49 -2.86
CA THR A 50 15.79 -2.90 -1.75
C THR A 50 16.69 -4.09 -2.10
N HIS A 51 16.31 -4.88 -3.11
CA HIS A 51 17.05 -6.08 -3.52
C HIS A 51 17.96 -5.78 -4.71
N PRO A 52 19.29 -6.04 -4.59
CA PRO A 52 20.22 -6.05 -5.71
C PRO A 52 19.71 -6.88 -6.88
N TYR A 53 19.79 -6.30 -8.08
CA TYR A 53 19.39 -6.94 -9.34
C TYR A 53 17.92 -7.37 -9.39
N GLY A 54 17.09 -6.88 -8.46
CA GLY A 54 15.67 -7.24 -8.38
C GLY A 54 14.80 -6.60 -9.46
N ARG A 55 15.35 -5.65 -10.22
CA ARG A 55 14.67 -4.87 -11.27
C ARG A 55 13.37 -4.23 -10.79
N PHE A 56 13.42 -3.56 -9.63
CA PHE A 56 12.27 -2.86 -9.09
C PHE A 56 11.71 -1.83 -10.08
N ALA A 57 10.38 -1.78 -10.19
CA ALA A 57 9.66 -0.97 -11.17
C ALA A 57 9.88 -1.40 -12.63
N ALA A 58 10.09 -2.71 -12.87
CA ALA A 58 10.04 -3.28 -14.22
C ALA A 58 8.62 -3.35 -14.79
N ALA A 59 7.62 -3.48 -13.92
CA ALA A 59 6.21 -3.40 -14.26
C ALA A 59 5.49 -2.52 -13.24
N ILE A 60 4.50 -1.76 -13.71
CA ILE A 60 3.71 -0.84 -12.89
C ILE A 60 2.25 -1.00 -13.33
N ALA A 61 1.34 -1.16 -12.38
CA ALA A 61 -0.09 -1.20 -12.64
C ALA A 61 -0.84 -0.35 -11.62
N SER A 62 -1.82 0.43 -12.10
CA SER A 62 -2.79 1.05 -11.22
C SER A 62 -3.75 -0.02 -10.69
N LEU A 63 -4.12 0.11 -9.41
CA LEU A 63 -5.08 -0.76 -8.73
C LEU A 63 -6.43 -0.05 -8.50
N GLY A 64 -6.54 1.24 -8.84
CA GLY A 64 -7.64 2.07 -8.37
C GLY A 64 -7.53 2.30 -6.87
N ASP A 65 -8.65 2.51 -6.20
CA ASP A 65 -8.73 2.61 -4.75
C ASP A 65 -8.91 1.20 -4.15
N LEU A 66 -7.82 0.56 -3.74
CA LEU A 66 -7.84 -0.86 -3.36
C LEU A 66 -8.44 -1.05 -1.96
N ASP A 67 -8.18 -0.13 -1.03
CA ASP A 67 -8.67 -0.18 0.35
C ASP A 67 -9.91 0.71 0.59
N LYS A 68 -10.36 1.46 -0.43
CA LYS A 68 -11.52 2.36 -0.38
C LYS A 68 -11.35 3.49 0.63
N ASP A 69 -10.10 3.89 0.90
CA ASP A 69 -9.79 4.94 1.87
C ASP A 69 -10.22 6.34 1.42
N GLY A 70 -10.46 6.52 0.12
CA GLY A 70 -10.90 7.79 -0.46
C GLY A 70 -12.39 8.08 -0.33
N PHE A 71 -13.17 7.14 0.22
CA PHE A 71 -14.56 7.39 0.60
C PHE A 71 -14.63 7.84 2.06
N GLY A 72 -14.73 9.16 2.27
CA GLY A 72 -15.29 9.68 3.51
C GLY A 72 -16.72 9.14 3.67
N GLU A 73 -17.03 8.59 4.84
CA GLU A 73 -18.29 7.90 5.19
C GLU A 73 -19.60 8.71 5.08
N LEU A 74 -19.60 9.88 4.46
CA LEU A 74 -20.80 10.70 4.35
C LEU A 74 -21.01 11.06 2.88
N GLY A 75 -22.17 10.66 2.38
CA GLY A 75 -22.57 10.92 1.00
C GLY A 75 -22.38 12.37 0.59
N TRP A 76 -22.25 12.54 -0.72
CA TRP A 76 -22.50 13.78 -1.48
C TRP A 76 -21.62 15.02 -1.25
N GLU A 77 -20.58 15.00 -0.39
CA GLU A 77 -19.62 16.13 -0.35
C GLU A 77 -18.24 15.80 -0.97
N LEU A 78 -17.93 16.59 -2.01
CA LEU A 78 -16.82 16.49 -2.96
C LEU A 78 -15.47 16.92 -2.36
N THR A 79 -14.97 16.30 -1.29
CA THR A 79 -13.77 16.84 -0.62
C THR A 79 -12.46 16.08 -0.92
N SER A 80 -12.51 14.80 -1.31
CA SER A 80 -11.30 14.06 -1.71
C SER A 80 -11.64 13.01 -2.76
N LEU A 81 -11.01 13.07 -3.94
CA LEU A 81 -11.01 11.90 -4.83
C LEU A 81 -10.04 10.87 -4.30
N PRO A 82 -10.36 9.58 -4.39
CA PRO A 82 -9.46 8.52 -3.96
C PRO A 82 -8.12 8.64 -4.68
N CYS A 83 -7.05 8.41 -3.93
CA CYS A 83 -5.71 8.35 -4.48
C CYS A 83 -5.48 6.92 -4.94
N ALA A 84 -5.22 6.71 -6.22
CA ALA A 84 -5.07 5.36 -6.73
C ALA A 84 -3.82 4.68 -6.13
N ASP A 85 -4.02 3.45 -5.69
CA ASP A 85 -2.97 2.54 -5.27
C ASP A 85 -2.26 1.96 -6.50
N VAL A 86 -1.02 1.52 -6.29
CA VAL A 86 -0.13 1.08 -7.35
C VAL A 86 0.56 -0.22 -6.98
N ALA A 87 0.51 -1.18 -7.88
CA ALA A 87 1.34 -2.37 -7.83
C ALA A 87 2.63 -2.15 -8.64
N VAL A 88 3.76 -2.50 -8.05
CA VAL A 88 5.10 -2.35 -8.64
C VAL A 88 5.84 -3.68 -8.60
N GLY A 89 6.24 -4.17 -9.77
CA GLY A 89 6.93 -5.45 -9.92
C GLY A 89 8.44 -5.34 -9.77
N ALA A 90 9.03 -6.36 -9.13
CA ALA A 90 10.46 -6.62 -9.06
C ALA A 90 10.69 -8.10 -9.43
N PRO A 91 10.74 -8.46 -10.72
CA PRO A 91 10.65 -9.85 -11.18
C PRO A 91 11.80 -10.75 -10.75
N GLN A 92 12.93 -10.16 -10.35
CA GLN A 92 14.11 -10.86 -9.85
C GLN A 92 14.36 -10.58 -8.36
N GLY A 93 13.40 -9.92 -7.69
CA GLY A 93 13.48 -9.62 -6.25
C GLY A 93 13.17 -10.83 -5.37
N GLY A 94 13.36 -10.64 -4.06
CA GLY A 94 13.09 -11.65 -3.03
C GLY A 94 14.19 -12.68 -2.84
N ASP A 95 14.09 -13.43 -1.74
CA ASP A 95 15.04 -14.48 -1.39
C ASP A 95 14.92 -15.62 -2.43
N GLY A 96 15.99 -15.81 -3.22
CA GLY A 96 16.01 -16.77 -4.32
C GLY A 96 15.67 -16.21 -5.70
N GLY A 97 15.36 -14.91 -5.81
CA GLY A 97 15.18 -14.24 -7.11
C GLY A 97 13.92 -14.67 -7.88
N SER A 98 12.93 -15.24 -7.19
CA SER A 98 11.69 -15.72 -7.80
C SER A 98 10.73 -14.59 -8.22
N GLY A 99 10.93 -13.39 -7.69
CA GLY A 99 10.14 -12.20 -7.98
C GLY A 99 9.24 -11.76 -6.84
N GLN A 100 8.97 -10.45 -6.79
CA GLN A 100 8.12 -9.80 -5.80
C GLN A 100 7.24 -8.73 -6.46
N VAL A 101 6.09 -8.45 -5.84
CA VAL A 101 5.24 -7.31 -6.17
C VAL A 101 5.00 -6.50 -4.90
N PHE A 102 5.11 -5.18 -5.00
CA PHE A 102 4.90 -4.23 -3.92
C PHE A 102 3.64 -3.44 -4.18
N ILE A 103 2.79 -3.30 -3.17
CA ILE A 103 1.59 -2.47 -3.22
C ILE A 103 1.90 -1.17 -2.47
N PHE A 104 1.81 -0.05 -3.16
CA PHE A 104 1.98 1.28 -2.59
C PHE A 104 0.63 1.98 -2.56
N ARG A 105 0.23 2.39 -1.37
CA ARG A 105 -1.01 3.12 -1.17
C ARG A 105 -0.88 4.56 -1.67
N GLY A 106 -1.90 5.06 -2.35
CA GLY A 106 -2.04 6.46 -2.70
C GLY A 106 -2.31 7.34 -1.48
N GLN A 107 -1.80 8.57 -1.48
CA GLN A 107 -2.08 9.56 -0.45
C GLN A 107 -2.15 10.95 -1.09
N SER A 108 -2.62 11.95 -0.33
CA SER A 108 -2.77 13.33 -0.81
C SER A 108 -1.50 13.93 -1.41
N GLU A 109 -0.32 13.52 -0.93
CA GLU A 109 0.99 14.00 -1.37
C GLU A 109 1.74 13.03 -2.30
N GLY A 110 1.09 11.99 -2.84
CA GLY A 110 1.69 11.03 -3.78
C GLY A 110 1.49 9.59 -3.34
N LEU A 111 2.56 8.79 -3.33
CA LEU A 111 2.51 7.41 -2.84
C LEU A 111 3.08 7.32 -1.42
N ALA A 112 2.57 6.39 -0.62
CA ALA A 112 3.21 6.05 0.65
C ALA A 112 4.66 5.58 0.41
N PRO A 113 5.66 6.05 1.19
CA PRO A 113 7.06 5.69 0.96
C PRO A 113 7.37 4.23 1.30
N VAL A 114 6.54 3.61 2.14
CA VAL A 114 6.62 2.20 2.54
C VAL A 114 5.46 1.46 1.90
N PRO A 115 5.70 0.30 1.26
CA PRO A 115 4.62 -0.49 0.68
C PRO A 115 3.70 -1.01 1.79
N THR A 116 2.39 -0.92 1.58
CA THR A 116 1.37 -1.45 2.51
C THR A 116 1.31 -2.96 2.46
N GLN A 117 1.65 -3.56 1.32
CA GLN A 117 1.71 -5.00 1.16
C GLN A 117 2.87 -5.41 0.24
N ARG A 118 3.44 -6.57 0.52
CA ARG A 118 4.45 -7.23 -0.32
C ARG A 118 3.99 -8.65 -0.63
N LEU A 119 3.89 -8.96 -1.92
CA LEU A 119 3.55 -10.27 -2.44
C LEU A 119 4.84 -10.94 -2.92
N ASN A 120 5.19 -12.07 -2.30
CA ASN A 120 6.30 -12.91 -2.76
C ASN A 120 5.80 -13.91 -3.80
N SER A 121 6.66 -14.28 -4.75
CA SER A 121 6.35 -15.37 -5.69
C SER A 121 5.90 -16.63 -4.94
N PRO A 122 4.70 -17.17 -5.23
CA PRO A 122 4.27 -18.47 -4.72
C PRO A 122 4.86 -19.63 -5.56
N PHE A 123 5.62 -19.33 -6.60
CA PHE A 123 6.16 -20.31 -7.54
C PHE A 123 7.65 -20.56 -7.29
N PRO A 124 8.11 -21.81 -7.43
CA PRO A 124 9.51 -22.17 -7.24
C PRO A 124 10.40 -21.63 -8.37
N GLY A 125 11.68 -21.45 -8.06
CA GLY A 125 12.69 -21.05 -9.05
C GLY A 125 12.57 -19.59 -9.51
N PRO A 126 13.33 -19.18 -10.54
CA PRO A 126 13.30 -17.82 -11.08
C PRO A 126 12.02 -17.60 -11.91
N ALA A 127 10.87 -17.53 -11.23
CA ALA A 127 9.55 -17.47 -11.86
C ALA A 127 9.26 -16.16 -12.62
N ALA A 128 10.11 -15.13 -12.44
CA ALA A 128 9.89 -13.79 -12.94
C ALA A 128 8.53 -13.21 -12.50
N PHE A 129 8.12 -13.52 -11.26
CA PHE A 129 6.84 -13.10 -10.69
C PHE A 129 6.79 -11.57 -10.56
N GLY A 130 5.78 -10.94 -11.16
CA GLY A 130 5.66 -9.48 -11.20
C GLY A 130 6.22 -8.85 -12.47
N PHE A 131 6.60 -9.63 -13.48
CA PHE A 131 7.03 -9.10 -14.79
C PHE A 131 5.86 -8.48 -15.58
N ALA A 132 4.65 -8.98 -15.38
CA ALA A 132 3.43 -8.40 -15.95
C ALA A 132 2.40 -8.24 -14.83
N LEU A 133 1.74 -7.08 -14.80
CA LEU A 133 0.75 -6.72 -13.79
C LEU A 133 -0.49 -6.16 -14.45
N ARG A 134 -1.66 -6.51 -13.92
CA ARG A 134 -2.93 -5.87 -14.30
C ARG A 134 -3.85 -5.84 -13.08
N GLY A 135 -4.32 -4.67 -12.69
CA GLY A 135 -5.32 -4.51 -11.63
C GLY A 135 -6.46 -3.60 -12.05
N ALA A 136 -7.09 -2.95 -11.05
CA ALA A 136 -8.20 -2.02 -11.20
C ALA A 136 -9.47 -2.63 -11.82
N THR A 137 -9.69 -3.94 -11.63
CA THR A 137 -10.90 -4.63 -12.07
C THR A 137 -11.31 -5.62 -11.00
N ASP A 138 -12.57 -5.58 -10.60
CA ASP A 138 -13.21 -6.55 -9.73
C ASP A 138 -13.63 -7.78 -10.56
N LEU A 139 -13.06 -8.95 -10.28
CA LEU A 139 -13.32 -10.19 -11.01
C LEU A 139 -14.36 -11.08 -10.33
N ASP A 140 -14.58 -10.91 -9.02
CA ASP A 140 -15.47 -11.77 -8.23
C ASP A 140 -16.78 -11.08 -7.79
N GLY A 141 -16.92 -9.78 -8.08
CA GLY A 141 -18.13 -9.00 -7.82
C GLY A 141 -18.26 -8.54 -6.37
N ASN A 142 -17.19 -8.58 -5.57
CA ASN A 142 -17.23 -8.16 -4.17
C ASN A 142 -17.11 -6.63 -3.97
N GLY A 143 -16.90 -5.89 -5.06
CA GLY A 143 -16.77 -4.45 -5.10
C GLY A 143 -15.36 -3.92 -4.88
N TYR A 144 -14.35 -4.77 -4.71
CA TYR A 144 -12.94 -4.40 -4.55
C TYR A 144 -12.13 -4.83 -5.78
N ALA A 145 -11.14 -4.04 -6.15
CA ALA A 145 -10.30 -4.36 -7.30
C ALA A 145 -9.38 -5.56 -7.01
N ASP A 146 -9.21 -6.43 -8.00
CA ASP A 146 -8.29 -7.56 -7.95
C ASP A 146 -6.99 -7.24 -8.69
N LEU A 147 -5.99 -8.11 -8.49
CA LEU A 147 -4.67 -8.01 -9.12
C LEU A 147 -4.27 -9.34 -9.78
N LEU A 148 -3.96 -9.28 -11.07
CA LEU A 148 -3.33 -10.34 -11.84
C LEU A 148 -1.81 -10.12 -11.89
N VAL A 149 -1.06 -11.17 -11.57
CA VAL A 149 0.41 -11.17 -11.60
C VAL A 149 0.93 -12.27 -12.50
N GLY A 150 1.62 -11.89 -13.57
CA GLY A 150 2.30 -12.82 -14.46
C GLY A 150 3.63 -13.31 -13.88
N ALA A 151 3.90 -14.59 -14.06
CA ALA A 151 5.15 -15.26 -13.70
C ALA A 151 5.56 -16.20 -14.84
N TYR A 152 6.03 -15.61 -15.94
CA TYR A 152 6.29 -16.36 -17.17
C TYR A 152 7.41 -17.40 -17.01
N GLY A 153 8.36 -17.18 -16.09
CA GLY A 153 9.42 -18.16 -15.81
C GLY A 153 8.90 -19.45 -15.15
N ALA A 154 7.65 -19.44 -14.68
CA ALA A 154 6.95 -20.61 -14.14
C ALA A 154 5.71 -21.00 -14.96
N ASP A 155 5.50 -20.42 -16.16
CA ASP A 155 4.33 -20.63 -17.01
C ASP A 155 2.98 -20.43 -16.28
N ARG A 156 2.93 -19.44 -15.38
CA ARG A 156 1.76 -19.23 -14.49
C ARG A 156 1.34 -17.77 -14.40
N VAL A 157 0.08 -17.60 -14.01
CA VAL A 157 -0.52 -16.32 -13.59
C VAL A 157 -1.13 -16.54 -12.21
N ALA A 158 -0.82 -15.65 -11.28
CA ALA A 158 -1.47 -15.59 -9.97
C ALA A 158 -2.58 -14.55 -9.98
N VAL A 159 -3.67 -14.83 -9.28
CA VAL A 159 -4.79 -13.91 -9.08
C VAL A 159 -4.90 -13.62 -7.59
N TYR A 160 -4.81 -12.35 -7.22
CA TYR A 160 -4.99 -11.85 -5.86
C TYR A 160 -6.29 -11.09 -5.79
N ARG A 161 -7.16 -11.49 -4.86
CA ARG A 161 -8.47 -10.87 -4.69
C ARG A 161 -8.43 -9.75 -3.67
N GLY A 162 -9.06 -8.62 -4.00
CA GLY A 162 -9.34 -7.55 -3.05
C GLY A 162 -10.30 -8.06 -1.98
N LEU A 163 -10.08 -7.68 -0.73
CA LEU A 163 -10.92 -8.09 0.40
C LEU A 163 -11.62 -6.87 1.00
N PRO A 164 -12.86 -7.03 1.50
CA PRO A 164 -13.54 -5.97 2.22
C PRO A 164 -12.74 -5.43 3.40
N VAL A 165 -12.59 -4.10 3.45
CA VAL A 165 -11.92 -3.39 4.55
C VAL A 165 -12.98 -2.94 5.56
N VAL A 166 -12.76 -3.26 6.83
CA VAL A 166 -13.64 -2.87 7.93
C VAL A 166 -12.91 -1.85 8.81
N VAL A 167 -13.48 -0.65 8.93
CA VAL A 167 -12.98 0.41 9.81
C VAL A 167 -13.76 0.36 11.11
N ALA A 168 -13.09 0.01 12.22
CA ALA A 168 -13.70 0.00 13.54
C ALA A 168 -13.33 1.28 14.30
N GLN A 169 -14.35 2.04 14.74
CA GLN A 169 -14.18 3.19 15.62
C GLN A 169 -14.56 2.79 17.05
N THR A 170 -13.69 3.07 18.02
CA THR A 170 -13.92 2.75 19.43
C THR A 170 -13.75 3.99 20.30
N GLN A 171 -14.58 4.10 21.32
CA GLN A 171 -14.49 5.16 22.32
C GLN A 171 -14.58 4.52 23.70
N LEU A 172 -13.63 4.85 24.57
CA LEU A 172 -13.65 4.47 25.98
C LEU A 172 -13.68 5.75 26.80
N SER A 173 -14.72 5.90 27.61
CA SER A 173 -14.86 7.01 28.55
C SER A 173 -14.70 6.45 29.96
N VAL A 174 -13.75 7.00 30.70
CA VAL A 174 -13.55 6.75 32.13
C VAL A 174 -13.50 8.08 32.87
N PRO A 175 -13.84 8.13 34.17
CA PRO A 175 -13.66 9.33 34.97
C PRO A 175 -12.20 9.79 34.97
N ASP A 176 -11.97 11.11 34.97
CA ASP A 176 -10.62 11.69 35.00
C ASP A 176 -9.91 11.46 36.34
N GLY A 177 -10.66 11.12 37.39
CA GLY A 177 -10.14 10.77 38.70
C GLY A 177 -11.21 10.13 39.58
N LEU A 178 -10.77 9.25 40.47
CA LEU A 178 -11.62 8.62 41.48
C LEU A 178 -11.44 9.35 42.81
N ASN A 179 -12.54 9.81 43.41
CA ASN A 179 -12.49 10.38 44.75
C ASN A 179 -12.68 9.26 45.80
N PRO A 180 -11.64 8.89 46.59
CA PRO A 180 -11.75 7.83 47.59
C PRO A 180 -12.69 8.18 48.76
N GLU A 181 -13.05 9.45 48.93
CA GLU A 181 -14.02 9.88 49.93
C GLU A 181 -15.48 9.63 49.48
N ILE A 182 -15.72 9.43 48.18
CA ILE A 182 -17.03 9.16 47.61
C ILE A 182 -17.16 7.65 47.37
N LEU A 183 -17.85 6.94 48.27
CA LEU A 183 -17.99 5.47 48.25
C LEU A 183 -19.40 5.05 47.80
N ASP A 184 -19.77 5.35 46.56
CA ASP A 184 -21.15 5.21 46.08
C ASP A 184 -21.53 3.79 45.61
N CYS A 185 -20.57 2.86 45.54
CA CYS A 185 -20.81 1.47 45.16
C CYS A 185 -20.62 0.49 46.32
N VAL A 186 -21.30 -0.67 46.28
CA VAL A 186 -21.13 -1.78 47.24
C VAL A 186 -20.65 -3.01 46.49
N LEU A 187 -19.63 -3.68 47.02
CA LEU A 187 -19.11 -4.91 46.42
C LEU A 187 -20.14 -6.05 46.51
N PRO A 188 -20.25 -6.90 45.47
CA PRO A 188 -21.07 -8.10 45.53
C PRO A 188 -20.65 -9.00 46.72
N ASP A 189 -21.63 -9.63 47.38
CA ASP A 189 -21.46 -10.52 48.53
C ASP A 189 -20.73 -9.91 49.76
N SER A 190 -20.75 -8.59 49.85
CA SER A 190 -20.05 -7.80 50.89
C SER A 190 -20.87 -6.58 51.30
N SER A 191 -20.59 -6.03 52.48
CA SER A 191 -21.09 -4.72 52.92
C SER A 191 -20.06 -3.59 52.72
N VAL A 192 -18.92 -3.88 52.09
CA VAL A 192 -17.84 -2.90 51.85
C VAL A 192 -18.24 -1.94 50.74
N ARG A 193 -18.17 -0.63 51.04
CA ARG A 193 -18.40 0.45 50.07
C ARG A 193 -17.10 0.86 49.38
N VAL A 194 -17.16 1.16 48.09
CA VAL A 194 -16.01 1.50 47.23
C VAL A 194 -16.31 2.71 46.33
N SER A 195 -15.28 3.44 45.92
CA SER A 195 -15.37 4.53 44.95
C SER A 195 -15.48 4.02 43.52
N TRP A 196 -16.17 4.75 42.65
CA TRP A 196 -16.38 4.42 41.22
C TRP A 196 -16.01 5.58 40.31
#